data_AF-A0A0E3RS92-F1
#
_entry.id   AF-A0A0E3RS92-F1
#
_cell.length_a   1.000
_cell.length_b   1.000
_cell.length_c   1.000
_cell.angle_alpha   90.00
_cell.angle_beta   90.00
_cell.angle_gamma   90.00
#
_symmetry.space_group_name_H-M   'P 1'
#
loop_
_entity.id
_entity.type
_entity.pdbx_description
1 polymer ?
#
loop_
_entity_poly.entity_id
_entity_poly.type
_entity_poly.pdbx_seq_one_letter_code
_entity_poly.pdbx_strand_id
1 'polypeptide(L)'
;MPRSVAYAERLNEDFGEGLAGFYKSVWAEREGGLSMKNKHLMVFAVACSNNNVESAVKIMERLHKFGATRAEIVDTMMIAAWTGGIQNFTDFSAAILKEMEKLGY
;
A
#
# COMPACT_ATOMS: atom_id res chain seq x y z
N MET A 1 0.44 10.99 -13.18
CA MET A 1 0.53 11.87 -12.00
C MET A 1 -0.67 11.58 -11.08
N PRO A 2 -0.50 11.43 -9.75
CA PRO A 2 -1.62 11.24 -8.83
C PRO A 2 -2.63 12.38 -8.92
N ARG A 3 -3.94 12.09 -8.82
CA ARG A 3 -4.99 13.13 -8.83
C ARG A 3 -4.78 14.19 -7.73
N SER A 4 -4.24 13.78 -6.58
CA SER A 4 -3.90 14.66 -5.47
C SER A 4 -2.92 15.77 -5.86
N VAL A 5 -1.92 15.48 -6.69
CA VAL A 5 -0.96 16.48 -7.19
C VAL A 5 -1.67 17.49 -8.10
N ALA A 6 -2.47 17.00 -9.06
CA ALA A 6 -3.23 17.88 -9.96
C ALA A 6 -4.25 18.76 -9.22
N TYR A 7 -4.81 18.29 -8.11
CA TYR A 7 -5.70 19.11 -7.27
C TYR A 7 -4.91 20.12 -6.45
N ALA A 8 -3.77 19.73 -5.88
CA ALA A 8 -2.89 20.64 -5.14
C ALA A 8 -2.40 21.80 -6.02
N GLU A 9 -1.94 21.51 -7.23
CA GLU A 9 -1.46 22.51 -8.20
C GLU A 9 -2.54 23.54 -8.57
N ARG A 10 -3.80 23.11 -8.72
CA ARG A 10 -4.94 24.02 -8.98
C ARG A 10 -5.28 24.93 -7.80
N LEU A 11 -4.92 24.54 -6.58
CA LEU A 11 -5.15 25.33 -5.37
C LEU A 11 -3.98 26.28 -5.12
N ASN A 12 -2.75 25.79 -5.30
CA ASN A 12 -1.51 26.51 -5.11
C ASN A 12 -0.36 25.76 -5.80
N GLU A 13 0.37 26.45 -6.68
CA GLU A 13 1.44 25.85 -7.49
C GLU A 13 2.57 25.28 -6.62
N ASP A 14 3.12 26.05 -5.67
CA ASP A 14 4.18 25.61 -4.77
C ASP A 14 3.78 24.35 -3.96
N PHE A 15 2.52 24.28 -3.54
CA PHE A 15 1.98 23.10 -2.86
C PHE A 15 1.89 21.89 -3.80
N GLY A 16 1.47 22.10 -5.04
CA GLY A 16 1.49 21.08 -6.10
C GLY A 16 2.89 20.52 -6.33
N GLU A 17 3.87 21.40 -6.49
CA GLU A 17 5.28 21.02 -6.68
C GLU A 17 5.84 20.27 -5.47
N GLY A 18 5.59 20.77 -4.26
CA GLY A 18 6.01 20.12 -3.02
C GLY A 18 5.42 18.72 -2.88
N LEU A 19 4.13 18.55 -3.19
CA LEU A 19 3.47 17.25 -3.13
C LEU A 19 4.00 16.29 -4.22
N ALA A 20 4.26 16.78 -5.43
CA ALA A 20 4.89 15.99 -6.49
C ALA A 20 6.29 15.49 -6.08
N GLY A 21 7.09 16.37 -5.48
CA GLY A 21 8.41 16.05 -4.93
C GLY A 21 8.34 15.00 -3.82
N PHE A 22 7.35 15.10 -2.93
CA PHE A 22 7.08 14.10 -1.89
C PHE A 22 6.80 12.72 -2.50
N TYR A 23 5.85 12.61 -3.43
CA TYR A 23 5.55 11.32 -4.09
C TYR A 23 6.76 10.74 -4.80
N LYS A 24 7.50 11.57 -5.54
CA LYS A 24 8.75 11.14 -6.22
C LYS A 24 9.73 10.57 -5.21
N SER A 25 9.93 11.24 -4.08
CA SER A 25 10.92 10.86 -3.07
C SER A 25 10.58 9.56 -2.34
N VAL A 26 9.31 9.37 -1.97
CA VAL A 26 8.81 8.16 -1.30
C VAL A 26 8.96 6.93 -2.20
N TRP A 27 8.57 7.05 -3.46
CA TRP A 27 8.51 5.91 -4.37
C TRP A 27 9.81 5.64 -5.14
N ALA A 28 10.77 6.58 -5.18
CA ALA A 28 12.06 6.40 -5.85
C ALA A 28 12.82 5.13 -5.41
N GLU A 29 13.12 4.23 -6.35
CA GLU A 29 14.06 3.14 -6.11
C GLU A 29 15.48 3.71 -5.99
N ARG A 30 16.28 3.16 -5.07
CA ARG A 30 17.62 3.62 -4.76
C ARG A 30 18.54 2.40 -4.65
N GLU A 31 19.80 2.57 -5.03
CA GLU A 31 20.81 1.54 -4.81
C GLU A 31 20.92 1.20 -3.31
N GLY A 32 20.92 -0.09 -2.98
CA GLY A 32 20.86 -0.59 -1.60
C GLY A 32 19.54 -0.31 -0.85
N GLY A 33 18.54 0.26 -1.52
CA GLY A 33 17.24 0.58 -0.94
C GLY A 33 16.18 -0.51 -1.14
N LEU A 34 14.96 -0.22 -0.69
CA LEU A 34 13.80 -1.09 -0.89
C LEU A 34 13.31 -1.04 -2.34
N SER A 35 13.01 -2.21 -2.90
CA SER A 35 12.31 -2.34 -4.18
C SER A 35 10.89 -1.77 -4.10
N MET A 36 10.31 -1.47 -5.26
CA MET A 36 8.92 -1.02 -5.35
C MET A 36 7.94 -2.03 -4.71
N LYS A 37 8.17 -3.34 -4.90
CA LYS A 37 7.38 -4.40 -4.26
C LYS A 37 7.47 -4.34 -2.74
N ASN A 38 8.68 -4.23 -2.20
CA ASN A 38 8.90 -4.19 -0.75
C ASN A 38 8.27 -2.95 -0.11
N LYS A 39 8.35 -1.79 -0.77
CA LYS A 39 7.65 -0.57 -0.32
C LYS A 39 6.14 -0.76 -0.28
N HIS A 40 5.57 -1.41 -1.30
CA HIS A 40 4.13 -1.70 -1.31
C HIS A 40 3.74 -2.72 -0.25
N LEU A 41 4.57 -3.72 0.05
CA LEU A 41 4.33 -4.66 1.16
C LEU A 41 4.32 -3.91 2.50
N MET A 42 5.26 -2.97 2.71
CA MET A 42 5.28 -2.16 3.93
C MET A 42 4.04 -1.29 4.07
N VAL A 43 3.63 -0.55 3.04
CA VAL A 43 2.42 0.28 3.15
C VAL A 43 1.15 -0.56 3.23
N PHE A 44 1.14 -1.78 2.67
CA PHE A 44 0.06 -2.75 2.86
C PHE A 44 -0.05 -3.16 4.34
N ALA A 45 1.08 -3.51 4.97
CA ALA A 45 1.14 -3.83 6.39
C ALA A 45 0.55 -2.70 7.24
N VAL A 46 0.97 -1.45 6.97
CA VAL A 46 0.51 -0.25 7.68
C VAL A 46 -0.98 0.01 7.44
N ALA A 47 -1.48 -0.18 6.22
CA ALA A 47 -2.90 -0.02 5.93
C ALA A 47 -3.74 -1.05 6.70
N CYS A 48 -3.32 -2.31 6.68
CA CYS A 48 -3.94 -3.39 7.45
C CYS A 48 -3.89 -3.12 8.97
N SER A 49 -2.74 -2.72 9.50
CA SER A 49 -2.57 -2.48 10.95
C SER A 49 -3.37 -1.29 11.44
N ASN A 50 -3.69 -0.33 10.58
CA ASN A 50 -4.52 0.85 10.88
C ASN A 50 -6.00 0.67 10.53
N ASN A 51 -6.43 -0.57 10.23
CA ASN A 51 -7.79 -0.91 9.79
C ASN A 51 -8.29 -0.10 8.57
N ASN A 52 -7.37 0.31 7.69
CA ASN A 52 -7.69 1.02 6.47
C ASN A 52 -7.89 0.02 5.31
N VAL A 53 -9.02 -0.71 5.39
CA VAL A 53 -9.35 -1.82 4.49
C VAL A 53 -9.38 -1.39 3.02
N GLU A 54 -9.95 -0.22 2.72
CA GLU A 54 -10.02 0.29 1.34
C GLU A 54 -8.62 0.52 0.74
N SER A 55 -7.70 1.09 1.52
CA SER A 55 -6.32 1.27 1.08
C SER A 55 -5.60 -0.06 0.93
N ALA A 56 -5.81 -0.99 1.86
CA ALA A 56 -5.20 -2.31 1.82
C ALA A 56 -5.57 -3.07 0.53
N VAL A 57 -6.85 -3.09 0.15
CA VAL A 57 -7.33 -3.70 -1.11
C VAL A 57 -6.68 -3.05 -2.33
N LYS A 58 -6.66 -1.71 -2.41
CA LYS A 58 -6.02 -0.99 -3.54
C LYS A 58 -4.51 -1.22 -3.64
N ILE A 59 -3.83 -1.34 -2.50
CA ILE A 59 -2.39 -1.64 -2.47
C ILE A 59 -2.16 -3.09 -2.93
N MET A 60 -3.03 -4.02 -2.55
CA MET A 60 -2.94 -5.41 -2.96
C MET A 60 -3.03 -5.58 -4.48
N GLU A 61 -3.91 -4.85 -5.17
CA GLU A 61 -3.97 -4.84 -6.64
C GLU A 61 -2.65 -4.38 -7.27
N ARG A 62 -1.90 -3.48 -6.60
CA ARG A 62 -0.56 -3.06 -7.06
C ARG A 62 0.48 -4.12 -6.76
N LEU A 63 0.41 -4.75 -5.59
CA LEU A 63 1.30 -5.83 -5.20
C LEU A 63 1.23 -6.99 -6.20
N HIS A 64 0.04 -7.34 -6.67
CA HIS A 64 -0.14 -8.33 -7.73
C HIS A 64 0.61 -7.94 -9.00
N LYS A 65 0.48 -6.68 -9.45
CA LYS A 65 1.22 -6.16 -10.62
C LYS A 65 2.74 -6.18 -10.44
N PHE A 66 3.22 -6.04 -9.20
CA PHE A 66 4.64 -6.15 -8.87
C PHE A 66 5.11 -7.59 -8.62
N GLY A 67 4.26 -8.59 -8.86
CA GLY A 67 4.61 -10.01 -8.69
C GLY A 67 4.80 -10.40 -7.23
N ALA A 68 4.05 -9.78 -6.31
CA ALA A 68 3.97 -10.27 -4.94
C ALA A 68 3.34 -11.67 -4.92
N THR A 69 3.94 -12.57 -4.16
CA THR A 69 3.47 -13.94 -4.00
C THR A 69 2.40 -14.04 -2.91
N ARG A 70 1.63 -15.14 -2.92
CA ARG A 70 0.69 -15.44 -1.85
C ARG A 70 1.35 -15.44 -0.46
N ALA A 71 2.56 -16.01 -0.37
CA ALA A 71 3.32 -16.07 0.88
C ALA A 71 3.68 -14.65 1.38
N GLU A 72 4.18 -13.77 0.51
CA GLU A 72 4.53 -12.39 0.89
C GLU A 72 3.31 -11.61 1.40
N ILE A 73 2.13 -11.80 0.80
CA ILE A 73 0.89 -11.18 1.27
C ILE A 73 0.51 -11.71 2.67
N VAL A 74 0.52 -13.03 2.86
CA VAL A 74 0.14 -13.66 4.14
C VAL A 74 1.08 -13.27 5.26
N ASP A 75 2.40 -13.30 5.04
CA ASP A 75 3.39 -12.88 6.04
C ASP A 75 3.16 -11.43 6.45
N THR A 76 2.83 -10.57 5.48
CA THR A 76 2.53 -9.16 5.75
C THR A 76 1.24 -8.97 6.55
N MET A 77 0.20 -9.77 6.29
CA MET A 77 -1.03 -9.77 7.08
C MET A 77 -0.78 -10.21 8.53
N MET A 78 0.08 -11.22 8.74
CA MET A 78 0.46 -11.68 10.07
C MET A 78 1.22 -10.61 10.85
N ILE A 79 2.15 -9.90 10.20
CA ILE A 79 2.85 -8.76 10.79
C ILE A 79 1.86 -7.65 11.16
N ALA A 80 0.90 -7.33 10.29
CA ALA A 80 -0.12 -6.33 10.56
C ALA A 80 -1.04 -6.71 11.73
N ALA A 81 -1.37 -7.99 11.88
CA ALA A 81 -2.13 -8.50 13.02
C ALA A 81 -1.37 -8.34 14.33
N TRP A 82 -0.07 -8.61 14.32
CA TRP A 82 0.81 -8.45 15.48
C TRP A 82 0.89 -7.00 15.95
N THR A 83 1.03 -6.04 15.02
CA THR A 83 1.21 -4.62 15.35
C THR A 83 -0.10 -3.85 15.52
N GLY A 84 -1.16 -4.24 14.81
CA GLY A 84 -2.48 -3.59 14.83
C GLY A 84 -3.51 -4.27 15.74
N GLY A 85 -3.21 -5.46 16.26
CA GLY A 85 -4.12 -6.25 17.09
C GLY A 85 -5.05 -7.16 16.28
N ILE A 86 -5.57 -8.20 16.96
CA ILE A 86 -6.35 -9.26 16.32
C ILE A 86 -7.67 -8.77 15.72
N GLN A 87 -8.28 -7.72 16.29
CA GLN A 87 -9.52 -7.14 15.76
C GLN A 87 -9.32 -6.59 14.34
N ASN A 88 -8.23 -5.84 14.11
CA ASN A 88 -7.93 -5.30 12.78
C ASN A 88 -7.71 -6.44 11.78
N PHE A 89 -7.00 -7.51 12.19
CA PHE A 89 -6.85 -8.70 11.37
C PHE A 89 -8.18 -9.31 10.96
N THR A 90 -9.12 -9.48 11.88
CA THR A 90 -10.46 -9.97 11.58
C THR A 90 -11.17 -9.07 10.57
N ASP A 91 -11.11 -7.75 10.77
CA ASP A 91 -11.81 -6.77 9.94
C ASP A 91 -11.30 -6.74 8.50
N PHE A 92 -9.97 -6.66 8.30
CA PHE A 92 -9.42 -6.57 6.94
C PHE A 92 -9.39 -7.93 6.23
N SER A 93 -9.27 -9.05 6.95
CA SER A 93 -9.01 -10.36 6.33
C SER A 93 -10.09 -10.79 5.36
N ALA A 94 -11.37 -10.54 5.68
CA ALA A 94 -12.47 -10.90 4.79
C ALA A 94 -12.36 -10.21 3.41
N ALA A 95 -12.01 -8.91 3.40
CA ALA A 95 -11.84 -8.14 2.17
C ALA A 95 -10.60 -8.57 1.39
N ILE A 96 -9.48 -8.81 2.09
CA ILE A 96 -8.23 -9.25 1.47
C ILE A 96 -8.35 -10.64 0.87
N LEU A 97 -8.98 -11.60 1.56
CA LEU A 97 -9.19 -12.95 1.04
C LEU A 97 -10.05 -12.94 -0.23
N LYS A 98 -11.11 -12.14 -0.25
CA LYS A 98 -11.94 -11.95 -1.45
C LYS A 98 -11.14 -11.36 -2.62
N GLU A 99 -10.27 -10.40 -2.34
CA GLU A 99 -9.40 -9.80 -3.36
C GLU A 99 -8.31 -10.79 -3.83
N MET A 100 -7.79 -11.64 -2.95
CA MET A 100 -6.86 -12.73 -3.30
C MET A 100 -7.48 -13.68 -4.32
N GLU A 101 -8.71 -14.12 -4.07
CA GLU A 101 -9.45 -14.98 -4.99
C GLU A 101 -9.66 -14.32 -6.35
N LYS A 102 -10.10 -13.05 -6.36
CA LYS A 102 -10.30 -12.26 -7.59
C LYS A 102 -9.02 -12.11 -8.42
N LEU A 103 -7.86 -11.98 -7.76
CA LEU A 103 -6.56 -11.78 -8.41
C LEU A 103 -5.83 -13.11 -8.74
N GLY A 104 -6.41 -14.26 -8.39
CA GLY A 104 -5.85 -15.58 -8.72
C GLY A 104 -4.61 -15.97 -7.91
N TYR A 105 -4.55 -15.58 -6.64
CA TYR A 105 -3.50 -15.96 -5.70
C TYR A 105 -3.60 -17.40 -5.17
#